data_AF-A0A7V9JWV8-F1
#
_entry.id   AF-A0A7V9JWV8-F1
#
_cell.length_a   1.000
_cell.length_b   1.000
_cell.length_c   1.000
_cell.angle_alpha   90.00
_cell.angle_beta   90.00
_cell.angle_gamma   90.00
#
_symmetry.space_group_name_H-M   'P 1'
#
loop_
_entity.id
_entity.type
_entity.pdbx_description
1 polymer ?
#
loop_
_entity_poly.entity_id
_entity_poly.type
_entity_poly.pdbx_seq_one_letter_code
_entity_poly.pdbx_strand_id
1 'polypeptide(L)'
;MKTHLIKVFSLTAILIFISTSFTFGQITSSSSSGRNNARTPEVEQSQAQVNLVTDKSGALFKEGLSALKDNLRLQAGEKFDKSVEVFLYSTLNVQRNQKLSDCYNQLIETVYRIEFPSTQQPNIRSLSATCGWNIDNKTADEIAKIVQTAPVAADVASNSALITSVVGGFNEQKFEASPLDELAKLELTPDEKQIENNPVAQQQYQYIQYAVSNKSLGFSFQVHPMIQQFVNYYQGRGRATMSTGLYRSGMFMRMARRVFREEGVPENVAWLGQ
;
A
#
# COMPACT_ATOMS: atom_id res chain seq x y z
N MET A 1 97.10 15.49 7.43
CA MET A 1 96.91 14.42 6.42
C MET A 1 95.65 13.64 6.80
N LYS A 2 94.60 13.71 5.96
CA LYS A 2 93.47 12.75 5.79
C LYS A 2 92.73 12.23 7.06
N THR A 3 91.52 12.74 7.36
CA THR A 3 90.17 12.11 7.21
C THR A 3 89.89 10.89 8.12
N HIS A 4 88.75 10.61 8.78
CA HIS A 4 87.34 11.07 8.74
C HIS A 4 86.55 10.41 9.92
N LEU A 5 85.48 11.09 10.36
CA LEU A 5 84.11 10.59 10.67
C LEU A 5 83.81 9.57 11.81
N ILE A 6 83.16 10.11 12.86
CA ILE A 6 81.79 9.82 13.37
C ILE A 6 81.33 8.35 13.49
N LYS A 7 80.92 7.96 14.71
CA LYS A 7 79.60 7.37 15.00
C LYS A 7 79.25 7.40 16.49
N VAL A 8 78.15 8.10 16.79
CA VAL A 8 77.39 8.15 18.03
C VAL A 8 76.55 6.87 18.13
N PHE A 9 76.54 6.19 19.28
CA PHE A 9 75.34 5.54 19.82
C PHE A 9 75.55 5.23 21.31
N SER A 10 74.87 5.99 22.17
CA SER A 10 74.91 5.85 23.63
C SER A 10 73.81 4.91 24.09
N LEU A 11 74.20 4.09 25.06
CA LEU A 11 73.43 3.13 25.84
C LEU A 11 72.24 3.77 26.58
N THR A 12 71.12 3.03 26.57
CA THR A 12 70.19 2.75 27.68
C THR A 12 69.79 3.88 28.66
N ALA A 13 68.51 4.23 28.67
CA ALA A 13 67.77 4.52 29.91
C ALA A 13 66.26 4.30 29.72
N ILE A 14 65.76 3.28 30.42
CA ILE A 14 64.35 2.93 30.60
C ILE A 14 63.82 3.77 31.77
N LEU A 15 62.71 4.50 31.60
CA LEU A 15 61.94 5.06 32.71
C LEU A 15 60.46 5.28 32.33
N ILE A 16 59.65 4.28 32.71
CA ILE A 16 58.32 4.35 33.33
C ILE A 16 57.32 5.39 32.76
N PHE A 17 56.39 4.90 31.92
CA PHE A 17 55.08 5.53 31.72
C PHE A 17 54.02 4.71 32.46
N ILE A 18 53.38 5.31 33.46
CA ILE A 18 52.20 4.77 34.14
C ILE A 18 50.99 5.19 33.31
N SER A 19 50.43 4.27 32.54
CA SER A 19 49.14 4.43 31.87
C SER A 19 48.06 3.68 32.66
N THR A 20 47.04 4.43 33.05
CA THR A 20 45.81 3.97 33.71
C THR A 20 45.03 3.01 32.82
N SER A 21 44.91 1.76 33.26
CA SER A 21 44.08 0.73 32.64
C SER A 21 42.60 1.02 32.91
N PHE A 22 41.88 1.59 31.94
CA PHE A 22 40.44 1.39 31.83
C PHE A 22 40.21 -0.02 31.25
N THR A 23 39.73 -0.94 32.09
CA THR A 23 39.30 -2.27 31.64
C THR A 23 37.98 -2.16 30.90
N PHE A 24 38.02 -1.90 29.59
CA PHE A 24 36.97 -2.38 28.69
C PHE A 24 37.25 -3.85 28.42
N GLY A 25 36.36 -4.73 28.89
CA GLY A 25 36.45 -6.17 28.64
C GLY A 25 36.37 -6.45 27.14
N GLN A 26 37.54 -6.66 26.52
CA GLN A 26 37.63 -7.27 25.20
C GLN A 26 37.25 -8.75 25.35
N ILE A 27 36.12 -9.15 24.75
CA ILE A 27 35.84 -10.57 24.52
C ILE A 27 36.82 -11.04 23.44
N THR A 28 37.98 -11.52 23.88
CA THR A 28 38.90 -12.24 23.02
C THR A 28 38.25 -13.57 22.67
N SER A 29 37.98 -13.77 21.38
CA SER A 29 37.68 -15.05 20.75
C SER A 29 38.90 -15.98 20.87
N SER A 30 39.13 -16.50 22.06
CA SER A 30 40.03 -17.63 22.27
C SER A 30 39.32 -18.90 21.79
N SER A 31 39.85 -19.49 20.72
CA SER A 31 39.52 -20.82 20.23
C SER A 31 39.70 -21.86 21.34
N SER A 32 38.63 -22.18 22.07
CA SER A 32 38.58 -23.32 22.97
C SER A 32 37.87 -24.48 22.26
N SER A 33 38.65 -25.32 21.59
CA SER A 33 38.27 -26.68 21.21
C SER A 33 38.04 -27.49 22.49
N GLY A 34 36.80 -27.48 23.00
CA GLY A 34 36.46 -28.22 24.22
C GLY A 34 35.11 -27.90 24.88
N ARG A 35 34.31 -26.93 24.39
CA ARG A 35 32.93 -26.72 24.88
C ARG A 35 31.94 -27.46 23.99
N ASN A 36 31.70 -28.73 24.34
CA ASN A 36 30.50 -29.41 23.90
C ASN A 36 29.27 -28.67 24.44
N ASN A 37 28.65 -27.87 23.58
CA ASN A 37 27.25 -27.94 23.24
C ASN A 37 26.23 -28.12 24.38
N ALA A 38 26.24 -27.24 25.39
CA ALA A 38 25.06 -27.00 26.21
C ALA A 38 24.48 -25.64 25.81
N ARG A 39 23.71 -25.60 24.71
CA ARG A 39 22.75 -24.50 24.54
C ARG A 39 21.83 -24.54 25.75
N THR A 40 21.59 -23.40 26.39
CA THR A 40 20.56 -23.32 27.41
C THR A 40 19.22 -23.69 26.78
N PRO A 41 18.31 -24.36 27.50
CA PRO A 41 17.01 -24.76 26.95
C PRO A 41 16.22 -23.58 26.39
N GLU A 42 16.41 -22.38 26.93
CA GLU A 42 15.80 -21.14 26.43
C GLU A 42 16.33 -20.70 25.04
N VAL A 43 17.64 -20.88 24.78
CA VAL A 43 18.24 -20.59 23.46
C VAL A 43 17.79 -21.61 22.43
N GLU A 44 17.60 -22.87 22.83
CA GLU A 44 17.07 -23.90 21.93
C GLU A 44 15.60 -23.65 21.57
N GLN A 45 14.77 -23.29 22.54
CA GLN A 45 13.36 -22.95 22.32
C GLN A 45 13.19 -21.70 21.43
N SER A 46 13.95 -20.63 21.69
CA SER A 46 13.92 -19.44 20.85
C SER A 46 14.37 -19.72 19.41
N GLN A 47 15.40 -20.56 19.24
CA GLN A 47 15.84 -20.99 17.90
C GLN A 47 14.78 -21.86 17.19
N ALA A 48 14.08 -22.72 17.92
CA ALA A 48 13.00 -23.54 17.37
C ALA A 48 11.83 -22.67 16.90
N GLN A 49 11.47 -21.61 17.65
CA GLN A 49 10.45 -20.65 17.24
C GLN A 49 10.86 -19.88 15.98
N VAL A 50 12.12 -19.45 15.89
CA VAL A 50 12.68 -18.80 14.69
C VAL A 50 12.57 -19.71 13.48
N ASN A 51 12.99 -20.98 13.61
CA ASN A 51 12.91 -21.94 12.50
C ASN A 51 11.46 -22.20 12.09
N LEU A 52 10.54 -22.34 13.04
CA LEU A 52 9.12 -22.54 12.76
C LEU A 52 8.51 -21.41 11.93
N VAL A 53 8.82 -20.15 12.28
CA VAL A 53 8.33 -18.97 11.54
C VAL A 53 8.90 -18.98 10.13
N THR A 54 10.20 -19.22 10.00
CA THR A 54 10.85 -19.26 8.69
C THR A 54 10.33 -20.41 7.83
N ASP A 55 10.11 -21.60 8.38
CA ASP A 55 9.60 -22.76 7.64
C ASP A 55 8.16 -22.54 7.16
N LYS A 56 7.28 -22.00 8.03
CA LYS A 56 5.89 -21.66 7.66
C LYS A 56 5.85 -20.60 6.56
N SER A 57 6.67 -19.56 6.68
CA SER A 57 6.77 -18.53 5.66
C SER A 57 7.27 -19.09 4.33
N GLY A 58 8.28 -19.96 4.37
CA GLY A 58 8.85 -20.59 3.18
C GLY A 58 7.89 -21.53 2.45
N ALA A 59 7.02 -22.24 3.19
CA ALA A 59 5.98 -23.06 2.59
C ALA A 59 4.99 -22.22 1.78
N LEU A 60 4.51 -21.11 2.33
CA LEU A 60 3.62 -20.17 1.65
C LEU A 60 4.31 -19.50 0.46
N PHE A 61 5.58 -19.14 0.60
CA PHE A 61 6.37 -18.58 -0.50
C PHE A 61 6.48 -19.58 -1.66
N LYS A 62 6.76 -20.85 -1.37
CA LYS A 62 6.82 -21.92 -2.37
C LYS A 62 5.48 -22.14 -3.07
N GLU A 63 4.37 -22.07 -2.33
CA GLU A 63 3.03 -22.11 -2.92
C GLU A 63 2.78 -20.91 -3.86
N GLY A 64 3.22 -19.71 -3.48
CA GLY A 64 3.15 -18.52 -4.34
C GLY A 64 3.98 -18.67 -5.62
N LEU A 65 5.19 -19.24 -5.51
CA LEU A 65 6.03 -19.57 -6.66
C LEU A 65 5.37 -20.58 -7.61
N SER A 66 4.69 -21.61 -7.08
CA SER A 66 3.92 -22.56 -7.91
C SER A 66 2.72 -21.90 -8.58
N ALA A 67 1.95 -21.08 -7.87
CA ALA A 67 0.82 -20.36 -8.45
C ALA A 67 1.27 -19.41 -9.57
N LEU A 68 2.43 -18.77 -9.41
CA LEU A 68 3.02 -17.92 -10.45
C LEU A 68 3.42 -18.73 -11.69
N LYS A 69 3.97 -19.93 -11.50
CA LYS A 69 4.29 -20.86 -12.60
C LYS A 69 3.04 -21.26 -13.38
N ASP A 70 1.92 -21.41 -12.69
CA ASP A 70 0.62 -21.74 -13.28
C ASP A 70 -0.12 -20.51 -13.86
N ASN A 71 0.55 -19.34 -13.91
CA ASN A 71 0.00 -18.05 -14.34
C ASN A 71 -1.19 -17.54 -13.49
N LEU A 72 -1.35 -18.04 -12.26
CA LEU A 72 -2.37 -17.61 -11.31
C LEU A 72 -1.85 -16.46 -10.45
N ARG A 73 -1.69 -15.26 -11.06
CA ARG A 73 -1.03 -14.11 -10.41
C ARG A 73 -1.70 -13.60 -9.14
N LEU A 74 -3.04 -13.54 -9.11
CA LEU A 74 -3.79 -13.12 -7.92
C LEU A 74 -3.53 -14.07 -6.74
N GLN A 75 -3.56 -15.39 -7.01
CA GLN A 75 -3.29 -16.40 -5.97
C GLN A 75 -1.82 -16.37 -5.54
N ALA A 76 -0.89 -16.13 -6.48
CA ALA A 76 0.51 -15.95 -6.17
C ALA A 76 0.72 -14.76 -5.22
N GLY A 77 0.12 -13.61 -5.51
CA GLY A 77 0.15 -12.42 -4.65
C GLY A 77 -0.35 -12.72 -3.24
N GLU A 78 -1.55 -13.30 -3.12
CA GLU A 78 -2.12 -13.67 -1.82
C GLU A 78 -1.19 -14.60 -1.01
N LYS A 79 -0.52 -15.55 -1.66
CA LYS A 79 0.42 -16.46 -0.99
C LYS A 79 1.71 -15.77 -0.59
N PHE A 80 2.22 -14.83 -1.39
CA PHE A 80 3.37 -14.01 -1.03
C PHE A 80 3.05 -13.07 0.14
N ASP A 81 1.89 -12.44 0.14
CA ASP A 81 1.42 -11.60 1.25
C ASP A 81 1.35 -12.42 2.55
N LYS A 82 0.72 -13.61 2.50
CA LYS A 82 0.67 -14.51 3.66
C LYS A 82 2.05 -14.95 4.13
N SER A 83 2.99 -15.18 3.22
CA SER A 83 4.37 -15.53 3.55
C SER A 83 5.05 -14.42 4.37
N VAL A 84 4.82 -13.17 4.01
CA VAL A 84 5.29 -11.98 4.75
C VAL A 84 4.57 -11.84 6.09
N GLU A 85 3.25 -12.02 6.10
CA GLU A 85 2.42 -11.95 7.31
C GLU A 85 2.87 -12.91 8.40
N VAL A 86 3.37 -14.11 8.06
CA VAL A 86 3.89 -15.05 9.06
C VAL A 86 5.00 -14.43 9.91
N PHE A 87 5.85 -13.58 9.35
CA PHE A 87 6.86 -12.86 10.13
C PHE A 87 6.23 -11.77 10.99
N LEU A 88 5.26 -11.03 10.45
CA LEU A 88 4.61 -9.90 11.13
C LEU A 88 3.69 -10.34 12.27
N TYR A 89 3.01 -11.48 12.12
CA TYR A 89 2.16 -12.08 13.16
C TYR A 89 2.94 -12.91 14.17
N SER A 90 4.22 -13.20 13.90
CA SER A 90 5.05 -13.87 14.89
C SER A 90 5.27 -12.95 16.11
N THR A 91 5.32 -13.54 17.30
CA THR A 91 5.68 -12.80 18.53
C THR A 91 7.18 -12.48 18.60
N LEU A 92 7.95 -12.84 17.57
CA LEU A 92 9.39 -12.65 17.50
C LEU A 92 9.72 -11.24 17.01
N ASN A 93 10.71 -10.61 17.61
CA ASN A 93 11.22 -9.34 17.09
C ASN A 93 12.14 -9.62 15.90
N VAL A 94 11.60 -9.44 14.69
CA VAL A 94 12.30 -9.64 13.40
C VAL A 94 13.59 -8.80 13.32
N GLN A 95 13.60 -7.60 13.90
CA GLN A 95 14.76 -6.69 13.84
C GLN A 95 15.90 -7.08 14.79
N ARG A 96 15.61 -7.74 15.92
CA ARG A 96 16.64 -8.12 16.90
C ARG A 96 17.43 -9.36 16.48
N ASN A 97 16.84 -10.23 15.66
CA ASN A 97 17.49 -11.45 15.19
C ASN A 97 18.01 -11.22 13.77
N GLN A 98 19.34 -11.21 13.61
CA GLN A 98 20.00 -10.96 12.33
C GLN A 98 19.48 -11.88 11.22
N LYS A 99 19.33 -13.19 11.49
CA LYS A 99 18.85 -14.17 10.52
C LYS A 99 17.42 -13.86 10.06
N LEU A 100 16.53 -13.48 10.99
CA LEU A 100 15.15 -13.12 10.65
C LEU A 100 15.09 -11.81 9.87
N SER A 101 15.86 -10.80 10.27
CA SER A 101 15.92 -9.52 9.55
C SER A 101 16.41 -9.71 8.12
N ASP A 102 17.49 -10.47 7.91
CA ASP A 102 18.06 -10.69 6.58
C ASP A 102 17.09 -11.49 5.69
N CYS A 103 16.48 -12.54 6.23
CA CYS A 103 15.47 -13.33 5.52
C CYS A 103 14.24 -12.49 5.15
N TYR A 104 13.70 -11.70 6.09
CA TYR A 104 12.55 -10.84 5.87
C TYR A 104 12.83 -9.77 4.81
N ASN A 105 13.95 -9.06 4.91
CA ASN A 105 14.30 -8.00 3.96
C ASN A 105 14.50 -8.56 2.54
N GLN A 106 15.20 -9.70 2.41
CA GLN A 106 15.36 -10.36 1.12
C GLN A 106 14.01 -10.87 0.58
N LEU A 107 13.09 -11.31 1.43
CA LEU A 107 11.76 -11.77 1.03
C LEU A 107 10.97 -10.62 0.42
N ILE A 108 10.85 -9.50 1.13
CA ILE A 108 10.15 -8.30 0.64
C ILE A 108 10.74 -7.84 -0.69
N GLU A 109 12.07 -7.74 -0.77
CA GLU A 109 12.75 -7.31 -1.99
C GLU A 109 12.48 -8.29 -3.16
N THR A 110 12.50 -9.59 -2.89
CA THR A 110 12.25 -10.61 -3.92
C THR A 110 10.81 -10.55 -4.40
N VAL A 111 9.83 -10.46 -3.50
CA VAL A 111 8.41 -10.34 -3.85
C VAL A 111 8.17 -9.06 -4.65
N TYR A 112 8.73 -7.93 -4.22
CA TYR A 112 8.64 -6.67 -4.94
C TYR A 112 9.20 -6.77 -6.37
N ARG A 113 10.35 -7.43 -6.57
CA ARG A 113 10.94 -7.64 -7.89
C ARG A 113 10.13 -8.59 -8.77
N ILE A 114 9.42 -9.54 -8.17
CA ILE A 114 8.48 -10.42 -8.88
C ILE A 114 7.23 -9.62 -9.29
N GLU A 115 6.73 -8.78 -8.40
CA GLU A 115 5.56 -7.95 -8.64
C GLU A 115 5.82 -6.93 -9.76
N PHE A 116 6.95 -6.22 -9.66
CA PHE A 116 7.37 -5.18 -10.59
C PHE A 116 8.65 -5.60 -11.34
N PRO A 117 8.52 -6.31 -12.48
CA PRO A 117 9.65 -6.70 -13.29
C PRO A 117 10.46 -5.47 -13.73
N SER A 118 11.76 -5.48 -13.39
CA SER A 118 12.73 -4.51 -13.88
C SER A 118 13.88 -5.22 -14.56
N THR A 119 14.89 -4.48 -15.00
CA THR A 119 16.13 -5.05 -15.55
C THR A 119 16.86 -5.96 -14.54
N GLN A 120 16.61 -5.80 -13.24
CA GLN A 120 17.21 -6.62 -12.19
C GLN A 120 16.31 -7.80 -11.81
N GLN A 121 16.85 -9.02 -11.91
CA GLN A 121 16.16 -10.26 -11.60
C GLN A 121 15.88 -10.45 -10.10
N PRO A 122 14.80 -11.17 -9.72
CA PRO A 122 14.55 -11.56 -8.34
C PRO A 122 15.57 -12.61 -7.85
N ASN A 123 16.18 -12.37 -6.69
CA ASN A 123 17.24 -13.20 -6.12
C ASN A 123 16.71 -14.38 -5.28
N ILE A 124 15.84 -15.22 -5.86
CA ILE A 124 15.16 -16.32 -5.16
C ILE A 124 16.15 -17.32 -4.53
N ARG A 125 17.29 -17.57 -5.19
CA ARG A 125 18.34 -18.49 -4.71
C ARG A 125 19.02 -17.98 -3.43
N SER A 126 19.35 -16.70 -3.39
CA SER A 126 19.97 -16.06 -2.21
C SER A 126 19.00 -16.05 -1.03
N LEU A 127 17.73 -15.75 -1.31
CA LEU A 127 16.66 -15.80 -0.32
C LEU A 127 16.54 -17.19 0.30
N SER A 128 16.47 -18.23 -0.54
CA SER A 128 16.38 -19.62 -0.09
C SER A 128 17.55 -20.00 0.82
N ALA A 129 18.77 -19.58 0.50
CA ALA A 129 19.96 -19.85 1.31
C ALA A 129 19.93 -19.09 2.65
N THR A 130 19.54 -17.81 2.65
CA THR A 130 19.49 -16.96 3.84
C THR A 130 18.42 -17.43 4.83
N CYS A 131 17.24 -17.78 4.31
CA CYS A 131 16.13 -18.28 5.11
C CYS A 131 16.30 -19.76 5.49
N GLY A 132 17.09 -20.54 4.76
CA GLY A 132 17.21 -21.98 4.95
C GLY A 132 16.06 -22.77 4.33
N TRP A 133 15.45 -22.22 3.28
CA TRP A 133 14.40 -22.89 2.52
C TRP A 133 14.98 -23.85 1.49
N ASN A 134 14.22 -24.89 1.16
CA ASN A 134 14.57 -25.84 0.10
C ASN A 134 13.75 -25.55 -1.16
N ILE A 135 14.21 -24.59 -1.96
CA ILE A 135 13.65 -24.23 -3.26
C ILE A 135 14.58 -24.76 -4.36
N ASP A 136 14.04 -25.50 -5.31
CA ASP A 136 14.83 -26.06 -6.41
C ASP A 136 15.45 -24.96 -7.28
N ASN A 137 16.74 -25.05 -7.59
CA ASN A 137 17.42 -24.05 -8.44
C ASN A 137 16.75 -23.90 -9.81
N LYS A 138 16.16 -24.98 -10.35
CA LYS A 138 15.42 -24.96 -11.61
C LYS A 138 14.15 -24.11 -11.53
N THR A 139 13.38 -24.20 -10.45
CA THR A 139 12.15 -23.42 -10.28
C THR A 139 12.46 -21.94 -10.09
N ALA A 140 13.52 -21.61 -9.36
CA ALA A 140 14.01 -20.24 -9.22
C ALA A 140 14.35 -19.61 -10.59
N ASP A 141 15.03 -20.35 -11.48
CA ASP A 141 15.41 -19.84 -12.81
C ASP A 141 14.22 -19.73 -13.76
N GLU A 142 13.31 -20.68 -13.72
CA GLU A 142 12.05 -20.63 -14.50
C GLU A 142 11.24 -19.40 -14.13
N ILE A 143 11.10 -19.11 -12.84
CA ILE A 143 10.35 -17.94 -12.36
C ILE A 143 11.04 -16.64 -12.73
N ALA A 144 12.36 -16.55 -12.60
CA ALA A 144 13.11 -15.38 -13.05
C ALA A 144 12.89 -15.09 -14.54
N LYS A 145 12.78 -16.13 -15.38
CA LYS A 145 12.43 -15.98 -16.80
C LYS A 145 10.99 -15.53 -17.00
N ILE A 146 10.02 -16.14 -16.30
CA ILE A 146 8.59 -15.77 -16.39
C ILE A 146 8.40 -14.28 -16.05
N VAL A 147 9.04 -13.81 -14.98
CA VAL A 147 8.99 -12.42 -14.53
C VAL A 147 9.62 -11.48 -15.57
N GLN A 148 10.73 -11.86 -16.20
CA GLN A 148 11.37 -11.05 -17.26
C GLN A 148 10.60 -10.99 -18.58
N THR A 149 9.86 -12.06 -18.93
CA THR A 149 9.06 -12.10 -20.16
C THR A 149 7.71 -11.39 -20.05
N ALA A 150 7.34 -10.92 -18.85
CA ALA A 150 6.14 -10.11 -18.68
C ALA A 150 6.32 -8.79 -19.47
N PRO A 151 5.40 -8.45 -20.39
CA PRO A 151 5.61 -7.36 -21.32
C PRO A 151 5.67 -6.03 -20.56
N VAL A 152 6.84 -5.40 -20.56
CA VAL A 152 6.93 -3.95 -20.44
C VAL A 152 6.34 -3.43 -21.74
N ALA A 153 5.05 -3.10 -21.74
CA ALA A 153 4.37 -2.58 -22.93
C ALA A 153 5.00 -1.23 -23.31
N ALA A 154 6.00 -1.28 -24.17
CA ALA A 154 6.39 -0.19 -25.03
C ALA A 154 5.37 -0.13 -26.18
N ASP A 155 4.27 0.60 -25.97
CA ASP A 155 3.47 1.16 -27.06
C ASP A 155 2.81 2.46 -26.58
N VAL A 156 3.55 3.55 -26.76
CA VAL A 156 3.05 4.92 -26.61
C VAL A 156 2.49 5.33 -27.97
N ALA A 157 1.23 5.02 -28.22
CA ALA A 157 0.46 5.68 -29.25
C ALA A 157 -1.03 5.72 -28.88
N SER A 158 -1.50 6.95 -28.63
CA SER A 158 -2.91 7.41 -28.54
C SER A 158 -3.49 7.62 -27.13
N ASN A 159 -3.26 8.84 -26.63
CA ASN A 159 -4.26 9.76 -26.07
C ASN A 159 -5.38 9.17 -25.19
N SER A 160 -5.08 8.89 -23.93
CA SER A 160 -5.92 9.29 -22.78
C SER A 160 -5.09 9.12 -21.50
N ALA A 161 -4.36 10.17 -21.14
CA ALA A 161 -3.48 10.18 -19.99
C ALA A 161 -4.28 10.47 -18.71
N LEU A 162 -4.61 9.42 -17.96
CA LEU A 162 -4.28 9.23 -16.55
C LEU A 162 -4.90 7.89 -16.10
N ILE A 163 -4.11 7.07 -15.41
CA ILE A 163 -4.42 5.70 -14.97
C ILE A 163 -4.24 4.65 -16.09
N THR A 164 -3.04 4.62 -16.66
CA THR A 164 -2.46 3.35 -17.12
C THR A 164 -2.26 2.49 -15.87
N SER A 165 -3.13 1.49 -15.69
CA SER A 165 -2.88 0.40 -14.76
C SER A 165 -1.45 -0.06 -14.95
N VAL A 166 -0.67 -0.11 -13.87
CA VAL A 166 0.64 -0.73 -13.90
C VAL A 166 0.39 -2.19 -14.32
N VAL A 167 0.64 -2.53 -15.59
CA VAL A 167 0.45 -3.87 -16.21
C VAL A 167 1.50 -4.86 -15.69
N GLY A 168 1.74 -4.86 -14.38
CA GLY A 168 2.82 -5.56 -13.73
C GLY A 168 2.68 -5.45 -12.23
N GLY A 169 1.56 -5.96 -11.70
CA GLY A 169 1.36 -6.22 -10.29
C GLY A 169 0.62 -7.54 -10.09
N PHE A 170 0.62 -8.12 -8.90
CA PHE A 170 -0.14 -9.35 -8.63
C PHE A 170 -1.65 -9.13 -8.75
N ASN A 171 -2.09 -7.88 -8.57
CA ASN A 171 -3.46 -7.43 -8.69
C ASN A 171 -3.66 -6.61 -9.97
N GLU A 172 -4.63 -6.98 -10.79
CA GLU A 172 -5.09 -6.13 -11.89
C GLU A 172 -5.86 -4.94 -11.31
N GLN A 173 -5.26 -3.76 -11.35
CA GLN A 173 -5.98 -2.51 -11.07
C GLN A 173 -6.90 -2.23 -12.26
N LYS A 174 -8.10 -2.83 -12.26
CA LYS A 174 -9.15 -2.47 -13.20
C LYS A 174 -9.72 -1.11 -12.79
N PHE A 175 -9.81 -0.19 -13.75
CA PHE A 175 -10.53 1.05 -13.55
C PHE A 175 -12.00 0.73 -13.31
N GLU A 176 -12.49 1.02 -12.11
CA GLU A 176 -13.91 1.04 -11.81
C GLU A 176 -14.36 2.49 -11.93
N ALA A 177 -15.19 2.78 -12.95
CA ALA A 177 -15.71 4.12 -13.14
C ALA A 177 -16.51 4.54 -11.90
N SER A 178 -16.37 5.81 -11.52
CA SER A 178 -17.14 6.34 -10.41
C SER A 178 -18.64 6.19 -10.71
N PRO A 179 -19.47 5.75 -9.74
CA PRO A 179 -20.93 5.81 -9.89
C PRO A 179 -21.45 7.20 -10.26
N LEU A 180 -20.67 8.26 -10.00
CA LEU A 180 -20.99 9.66 -10.36
C LEU A 180 -20.76 9.97 -11.84
N ASP A 181 -19.94 9.21 -12.56
CA ASP A 181 -19.69 9.43 -14.00
C ASP A 181 -20.94 9.14 -14.84
N GLU A 182 -21.84 8.30 -14.34
CA GLU A 182 -23.16 8.05 -14.96
C GLU A 182 -24.12 9.23 -14.74
N LEU A 183 -24.03 9.91 -13.59
CA LEU A 183 -24.82 11.11 -13.29
C LEU A 183 -24.37 12.34 -14.08
N ALA A 184 -23.09 12.44 -14.41
CA ALA A 184 -22.59 13.51 -15.27
C ALA A 184 -23.09 13.40 -16.72
N LYS A 185 -23.50 12.20 -17.15
CA LYS A 185 -24.00 11.91 -18.52
C LYS A 185 -25.52 11.93 -18.61
N LEU A 186 -26.21 12.39 -17.57
CA LEU A 186 -27.66 12.34 -17.50
C LEU A 186 -28.30 13.35 -18.46
N GLU A 187 -28.75 12.86 -19.60
CA GLU A 187 -29.63 13.62 -20.49
C GLU A 187 -31.08 13.44 -20.06
N LEU A 188 -31.74 14.56 -19.73
CA LEU A 188 -33.17 14.60 -19.42
C LEU A 188 -33.98 14.09 -20.62
N THR A 189 -34.98 13.25 -20.37
CA THR A 189 -35.83 12.71 -21.44
C THR A 189 -36.67 13.83 -22.10
N PRO A 190 -37.17 13.64 -23.33
CA PRO A 190 -38.04 14.63 -23.98
C PRO A 190 -39.25 15.01 -23.12
N ASP A 191 -39.84 14.07 -22.41
CA ASP A 191 -41.00 14.28 -21.54
C ASP A 191 -40.66 15.09 -20.27
N GLU A 192 -39.44 14.94 -19.74
CA GLU A 192 -38.94 15.70 -18.58
C GLU A 192 -38.60 17.15 -18.96
N LYS A 193 -38.18 17.37 -20.22
CA LYS A 193 -37.95 18.71 -20.79
C LYS A 193 -39.25 19.44 -21.13
N GLN A 194 -40.34 18.72 -21.38
CA GLN A 194 -41.65 19.30 -21.75
C GLN A 194 -42.41 19.82 -20.52
N ILE A 195 -42.16 21.09 -20.20
CA ILE A 195 -42.90 21.82 -19.17
C ILE A 195 -44.22 22.38 -19.74
N GLU A 196 -44.23 22.72 -21.03
CA GLU A 196 -45.35 23.43 -21.67
C GLU A 196 -46.51 22.53 -22.08
N ASN A 197 -46.31 21.23 -22.31
CA ASN A 197 -47.38 20.34 -22.77
C ASN A 197 -47.90 19.38 -21.69
N ASN A 198 -47.27 19.36 -20.51
CA ASN A 198 -47.65 18.48 -19.41
C ASN A 198 -48.53 19.25 -18.40
N PRO A 199 -49.83 18.91 -18.27
CA PRO A 199 -50.76 19.65 -17.41
C PRO A 199 -50.37 19.61 -15.92
N VAL A 200 -49.68 18.56 -15.47
CA VAL A 200 -49.22 18.43 -14.08
C VAL A 200 -48.04 19.37 -13.80
N ALA A 201 -47.10 19.47 -14.74
CA ALA A 201 -45.94 20.35 -14.62
C ALA A 201 -46.33 21.84 -14.64
N GLN A 202 -47.31 22.22 -15.48
CA GLN A 202 -47.83 23.59 -15.50
C GLN A 202 -48.50 23.99 -14.18
N GLN A 203 -49.33 23.11 -13.61
CA GLN A 203 -50.00 23.37 -12.33
C GLN A 203 -48.99 23.53 -11.19
N GLN A 204 -47.94 22.70 -11.16
CA GLN A 204 -46.86 22.84 -10.18
C GLN A 204 -46.09 24.15 -10.38
N TYR A 205 -45.75 24.52 -11.61
CA TYR A 205 -45.06 25.77 -11.90
C TYR A 205 -45.86 26.99 -11.42
N GLN A 206 -47.18 27.00 -11.63
CA GLN A 206 -48.07 28.05 -11.12
C GLN A 206 -48.13 28.08 -9.59
N TYR A 207 -48.22 26.91 -8.93
CA TYR A 207 -48.20 26.84 -7.47
C TYR A 207 -46.90 27.37 -6.87
N ILE A 208 -45.75 27.02 -7.46
CA ILE A 208 -44.44 27.49 -7.00
C ILE A 208 -44.34 29.01 -7.18
N GLN A 209 -44.80 29.56 -8.31
CA GLN A 209 -44.85 31.02 -8.50
C GLN A 209 -45.71 31.72 -7.44
N TYR A 210 -46.86 31.14 -7.08
CA TYR A 210 -47.72 31.68 -6.03
C TYR A 210 -47.08 31.58 -4.63
N ALA A 211 -46.39 30.49 -4.32
CA ALA A 211 -45.68 30.34 -3.05
C ALA A 211 -44.51 31.33 -2.92
N VAL A 212 -43.78 31.54 -4.02
CA VAL A 212 -42.68 32.51 -4.13
C VAL A 212 -43.20 33.94 -3.96
N SER A 213 -44.30 34.31 -4.62
CA SER A 213 -44.88 35.65 -4.51
C SER A 213 -45.38 35.94 -3.10
N ASN A 214 -45.90 34.92 -2.40
CA ASN A 214 -46.31 35.01 -1.00
C ASN A 214 -45.16 34.93 0.01
N LYS A 215 -43.89 34.87 -0.41
CA LYS A 215 -42.71 34.75 0.47
C LYS A 215 -42.82 33.66 1.53
N SER A 216 -43.59 32.59 1.28
CA SER A 216 -43.89 31.57 2.28
C SER A 216 -42.65 30.77 2.72
N LEU A 217 -41.58 30.83 1.93
CA LEU A 217 -40.33 30.10 2.15
C LEU A 217 -39.25 30.94 2.84
N GLY A 218 -39.52 32.21 3.20
CA GLY A 218 -38.59 33.07 3.94
C GLY A 218 -37.48 33.72 3.12
N PHE A 219 -37.43 33.48 1.80
CA PHE A 219 -36.51 34.14 0.86
C PHE A 219 -37.14 34.21 -0.55
N SER A 220 -36.73 35.19 -1.36
CA SER A 220 -37.21 35.35 -2.75
C SER A 220 -36.26 34.69 -3.74
N PHE A 221 -36.80 33.93 -4.69
CA PHE A 221 -36.04 33.38 -5.82
C PHE A 221 -36.85 33.49 -7.10
N GLN A 222 -36.19 33.51 -8.25
CA GLN A 222 -36.87 33.46 -9.55
C GLN A 222 -37.02 31.99 -9.98
N VAL A 223 -38.23 31.59 -10.35
CA VAL A 223 -38.49 30.24 -10.85
C VAL A 223 -38.01 30.17 -12.30
N HIS A 224 -36.97 29.38 -12.55
CA HIS A 224 -36.42 29.19 -13.90
C HIS A 224 -36.94 27.86 -14.48
N PRO A 225 -37.33 27.79 -15.76
CA PRO A 225 -37.84 26.56 -16.38
C PRO A 225 -36.90 25.35 -16.23
N MET A 226 -35.59 25.57 -16.30
CA MET A 226 -34.58 24.52 -16.08
C MET A 226 -34.72 23.85 -14.69
N ILE A 227 -35.08 24.60 -13.65
CA ILE A 227 -35.30 24.06 -12.30
C ILE A 227 -36.50 23.09 -12.31
N GLN A 228 -37.55 23.41 -13.08
CA GLN A 228 -38.71 22.53 -13.21
C GLN A 228 -38.36 21.19 -13.87
N GLN A 229 -37.41 21.17 -14.81
CA GLN A 229 -36.94 19.92 -15.43
C GLN A 229 -36.26 19.00 -14.40
N PHE A 230 -35.39 19.57 -13.55
CA PHE A 230 -34.76 18.82 -12.45
C PHE A 230 -35.78 18.37 -11.40
N VAL A 231 -36.78 19.20 -11.10
CA VAL A 231 -37.88 18.83 -10.20
C VAL A 231 -38.64 17.62 -10.75
N ASN A 232 -38.96 17.61 -12.05
CA ASN A 232 -39.64 16.47 -12.69
C ASN A 232 -38.77 15.20 -12.62
N TYR A 233 -37.47 15.31 -12.90
CA TYR A 233 -36.53 14.19 -12.82
C TYR A 233 -36.46 13.57 -11.42
N TYR A 234 -36.32 14.39 -10.37
CA TYR A 234 -36.22 13.90 -8.98
C TYR A 234 -37.57 13.46 -8.39
N GLN A 235 -38.70 13.85 -8.98
CA GLN A 235 -40.01 13.27 -8.64
C GLN A 235 -40.16 11.85 -9.22
N GLY A 236 -39.52 11.57 -10.37
CA GLY A 236 -39.54 10.28 -11.06
C GLY A 236 -38.28 9.44 -10.83
N ARG A 237 -37.47 9.27 -11.89
CA ARG A 237 -36.29 8.37 -11.93
C ARG A 237 -35.22 8.71 -10.89
N GLY A 238 -35.00 10.00 -10.62
CA GLY A 238 -34.00 10.46 -9.65
C GLY A 238 -34.42 10.30 -8.18
N ARG A 239 -35.68 9.90 -7.91
CA ARG A 239 -36.25 9.91 -6.55
C ARG A 239 -35.49 9.02 -5.58
N ALA A 240 -35.11 7.81 -6.00
CA ALA A 240 -34.44 6.83 -5.14
C ALA A 240 -33.04 7.32 -4.68
N THR A 241 -32.29 7.93 -5.60
CA THR A 241 -30.98 8.53 -5.31
C THR A 241 -31.14 9.72 -4.36
N MET A 242 -32.10 10.60 -4.63
CA MET A 242 -32.40 11.76 -3.78
C MET A 242 -32.86 11.35 -2.37
N SER A 243 -33.73 10.34 -2.24
CA SER A 243 -34.20 9.87 -0.93
C SER A 243 -33.06 9.30 -0.09
N THR A 244 -32.14 8.58 -0.72
CA THR A 244 -30.96 8.05 -0.03
C THR A 244 -30.03 9.18 0.41
N GLY A 245 -29.82 10.18 -0.44
CA GLY A 245 -29.06 11.38 -0.10
C GLY A 245 -29.68 12.18 1.06
N LEU A 246 -31.01 12.35 1.06
CA LEU A 246 -31.74 13.02 2.15
C LEU A 246 -31.63 12.22 3.46
N TYR A 247 -31.73 10.90 3.40
CA TYR A 247 -31.61 10.04 4.57
C TYR A 247 -30.20 10.16 5.21
N ARG A 248 -29.15 10.05 4.39
CA ARG A 248 -27.76 10.19 4.85
C ARG A 248 -27.48 11.59 5.40
N SER A 249 -27.95 12.64 4.72
CA SER A 249 -27.81 14.00 5.24
C SER A 249 -28.58 14.20 6.55
N GLY A 250 -29.77 13.62 6.71
CA GLY A 250 -30.49 13.64 7.99
C GLY A 250 -29.68 13.04 9.14
N MET A 251 -28.95 11.96 8.89
CA MET A 251 -28.10 11.29 9.88
C MET A 251 -26.81 12.07 10.19
N PHE A 252 -26.11 12.57 9.18
CA PHE A 252 -24.72 13.04 9.33
C PHE A 252 -24.55 14.56 9.27
N MET A 253 -25.51 15.31 8.72
CA MET A 253 -25.32 16.75 8.47
C MET A 253 -25.10 17.56 9.75
N ARG A 254 -25.72 17.16 10.87
CA ARG A 254 -25.51 17.84 12.16
C ARG A 254 -24.09 17.66 12.68
N MET A 255 -23.51 16.49 12.48
CA MET A 255 -22.13 16.19 12.86
C MET A 255 -21.16 16.88 11.91
N ALA A 256 -21.36 16.77 10.60
CA ALA A 256 -20.51 17.39 9.59
C ALA A 256 -20.42 18.92 9.76
N ARG A 257 -21.55 19.60 9.97
CA ARG A 257 -21.57 21.06 10.23
C ARG A 257 -20.86 21.45 11.53
N ARG A 258 -20.93 20.60 12.56
CA ARG A 258 -20.20 20.84 13.81
C ARG A 258 -18.69 20.81 13.57
N VAL A 259 -18.20 19.74 12.94
CA VAL A 259 -16.78 19.57 12.62
C VAL A 259 -16.29 20.71 11.71
N PHE A 260 -17.08 21.09 10.70
CA PHE A 260 -16.69 22.18 9.80
C PHE A 260 -16.58 23.51 10.52
N ARG A 261 -17.45 23.78 11.49
CA ARG A 261 -17.35 24.97 12.34
C ARG A 261 -16.10 24.94 13.22
N GLU A 262 -15.75 23.78 13.76
CA GLU A 262 -14.54 23.59 14.59
C GLU A 262 -13.25 23.79 13.77
N GLU A 263 -13.24 23.32 12.53
CA GLU A 263 -12.11 23.40 11.59
C GLU A 263 -12.08 24.73 10.79
N GLY A 264 -13.02 25.64 11.01
CA GLY A 264 -13.10 26.93 10.29
C GLY A 264 -13.52 26.82 8.82
N VAL A 265 -14.12 25.70 8.41
CA VAL A 265 -14.62 25.44 7.05
C VAL A 265 -16.09 25.90 6.94
N PRO A 266 -16.51 26.49 5.80
CA PRO A 266 -17.92 26.87 5.62
C PRO A 266 -18.86 25.65 5.66
N GLU A 267 -19.90 25.71 6.50
CA GLU A 267 -20.86 24.61 6.72
C GLU A 267 -21.56 24.14 5.42
N ASN A 268 -21.70 25.03 4.44
CA ASN A 268 -22.36 24.74 3.17
C ASN A 268 -21.55 23.79 2.26
N VAL A 269 -20.24 23.65 2.50
CA VAL A 269 -19.36 22.73 1.77
C VAL A 269 -19.77 21.27 1.99
N ALA A 270 -20.51 20.97 3.07
CA ALA A 270 -20.92 19.61 3.41
C ALA A 270 -21.81 18.95 2.33
N TRP A 271 -22.44 19.75 1.48
CA TRP A 271 -23.24 19.26 0.35
C TRP A 271 -22.41 18.83 -0.87
N LEU A 272 -21.10 19.10 -0.89
CA LEU A 272 -20.21 18.70 -1.98
C LEU A 272 -19.69 17.26 -1.84
N GLY A 273 -19.76 16.67 -0.64
CA GLY A 273 -19.27 15.32 -0.36
C GLY A 273 -20.28 14.20 -0.66
N GLN A 274 -21.20 14.42 -1.61
CA GLN A 274 -22.35 13.56 -1.86
C GLN A 274 -22.08 12.45 -2.88
#